data_AF-A0ABD5MRQ1-F1
#
_entry.id   AF-A0ABD5MRQ1-F1
#
_cell.length_a   1.000
_cell.length_b   1.000
_cell.length_c   1.000
_cell.angle_alpha   90.00
_cell.angle_beta   90.00
_cell.angle_gamma   90.00
#
_symmetry.space_group_name_H-M   'P 1'
#
loop_
_entity.id
_entity.type
_entity.pdbx_description
1 polymer ?
#
loop_
_entity_poly.entity_id
_entity_poly.type
_entity_poly.pdbx_seq_one_letter_code
_entity_poly.pdbx_strand_id
1 'polypeptide(L)'
;MIFALIGFVVIFVLMLIVGINDPARGTSMKGWCYQYLAVALVFDVLVVIALFYQNEILTQLLLGVAGGSATVLGIHVAHHISEENKGLEH
;
A
#
# COMPACT_ATOMS: atom_id res chain seq x y z
N MET A 1 -3.04 -18.62 7.36
CA MET A 1 -1.73 -18.04 7.00
C MET A 1 -1.52 -17.91 5.50
N ILE A 2 -1.87 -18.92 4.69
CA ILE A 2 -1.63 -18.87 3.23
C ILE A 2 -2.32 -17.69 2.54
N PHE A 3 -3.52 -17.32 2.97
CA PHE A 3 -4.24 -16.16 2.44
C PHE A 3 -3.54 -14.82 2.74
N ALA A 4 -2.82 -14.73 3.86
CA ALA A 4 -1.99 -13.55 4.14
C ALA A 4 -0.81 -13.46 3.19
N LEU A 5 -0.14 -14.57 2.88
CA LEU A 5 0.92 -14.59 1.86
C LEU A 5 0.39 -14.21 0.48
N ILE A 6 -0.79 -14.71 0.10
CA ILE A 6 -1.43 -14.37 -1.18
C ILE A 6 -1.75 -12.87 -1.22
N GLY A 7 -2.41 -12.34 -0.19
CA GLY A 7 -2.73 -10.91 -0.10
C GLY A 7 -1.49 -10.03 -0.15
N PHE A 8 -0.42 -10.45 0.53
CA PHE A 8 0.87 -9.79 0.51
C PHE A 8 1.45 -9.74 -0.91
N VAL A 9 1.60 -10.89 -1.56
CA VAL A 9 2.24 -10.98 -2.88
C VAL A 9 1.44 -10.21 -3.93
N VAL A 10 0.10 -10.33 -3.91
CA VAL A 10 -0.77 -9.64 -4.86
C VAL A 10 -0.62 -8.13 -4.73
N ILE A 11 -0.74 -7.57 -3.52
CA ILE A 11 -0.63 -6.11 -3.38
C ILE A 11 0.80 -5.62 -3.62
N PHE A 12 1.79 -6.38 -3.17
CA PHE A 12 3.20 -6.05 -3.34
C PHE A 12 3.56 -5.93 -4.82
N VAL A 13 3.22 -6.96 -5.62
CA VAL A 13 3.45 -6.96 -7.07
C VAL A 13 2.64 -5.86 -7.75
N LEU A 14 1.38 -5.66 -7.37
CA LEU A 14 0.54 -4.62 -7.97
C LEU A 14 1.09 -3.22 -7.73
N MET A 15 1.52 -2.89 -6.51
CA MET A 15 2.09 -1.57 -6.20
C MET A 15 3.46 -1.36 -6.86
N LEU A 16 4.25 -2.41 -7.05
CA LEU A 16 5.48 -2.34 -7.84
C LEU A 16 5.20 -2.04 -9.33
N ILE A 17 4.13 -2.61 -9.91
CA ILE A 17 3.78 -2.42 -11.32
C ILE A 17 3.11 -1.06 -11.57
N VAL A 18 2.13 -0.70 -10.74
CA VAL A 18 1.32 0.53 -10.90
C VAL A 18 2.15 1.78 -10.56
N GLY A 19 3.21 1.61 -9.75
CA GLY A 19 4.08 2.68 -9.32
C GLY A 19 3.45 3.48 -8.18
N ILE A 20 4.15 3.56 -7.06
CA ILE A 20 3.88 4.54 -5.98
C ILE A 20 4.17 5.97 -6.46
N ASN A 21 4.83 6.13 -7.61
CA ASN A 21 5.82 7.17 -7.78
C ASN A 21 5.28 8.57 -8.08
N ASP A 22 4.04 8.75 -8.53
CA ASP A 22 3.46 10.09 -8.70
C ASP A 22 1.98 10.01 -9.11
N PRO A 23 1.19 11.08 -8.91
CA PRO A 23 -0.09 11.21 -9.60
C PRO A 23 0.08 10.97 -11.10
N ALA A 24 -0.71 10.05 -11.66
CA ALA A 24 -0.72 9.80 -13.10
C ALA A 24 -0.83 11.14 -13.83
N ARG A 25 0.04 11.39 -14.81
CA ARG A 25 0.16 12.68 -15.53
C ARG A 25 -1.22 13.28 -15.81
N GLY A 26 -1.55 14.38 -15.11
CA GLY A 26 -2.83 15.07 -15.22
C GLY A 26 -3.76 14.99 -13.99
N THR A 27 -3.44 14.18 -12.98
CA THR A 27 -4.16 14.20 -11.68
C THR A 27 -3.54 15.20 -10.72
N SER A 28 -4.39 16.02 -10.09
CA SER A 28 -3.94 16.96 -9.06
C SER A 28 -3.47 16.19 -7.83
N MET A 29 -2.37 16.63 -7.19
CA MET A 29 -1.84 16.10 -5.93
C MET A 29 -2.94 15.93 -4.87
N LYS A 30 -3.89 16.90 -4.80
CA LYS A 30 -5.03 16.82 -3.88
C LYS A 30 -5.98 15.66 -4.21
N GLY A 31 -6.29 15.45 -5.48
CA GLY A 31 -7.16 14.37 -5.94
C GLY A 31 -6.55 12.99 -5.69
N TRP A 32 -5.23 12.87 -5.89
CA TRP A 32 -4.48 11.66 -5.60
C TRP A 32 -4.50 11.33 -4.10
N CYS A 33 -4.24 12.31 -3.22
CA CYS A 33 -4.36 12.13 -1.78
C CYS A 33 -5.77 11.73 -1.33
N TYR A 34 -6.82 12.33 -1.88
CA TYR A 34 -8.20 11.95 -1.56
C TYR A 34 -8.52 10.52 -1.98
N GLN A 35 -7.99 10.05 -3.11
CA GLN A 35 -8.17 8.68 -3.57
C GLN A 35 -7.48 7.69 -2.62
N TYR A 36 -6.24 7.95 -2.21
CA TYR A 36 -5.56 7.14 -1.20
C TYR A 36 -6.29 7.14 0.14
N LEU A 37 -6.77 8.30 0.60
CA LEU A 37 -7.56 8.42 1.82
C LEU A 37 -8.84 7.59 1.75
N ALA A 38 -9.57 7.66 0.64
CA ALA A 38 -10.80 6.89 0.43
C ALA A 38 -10.52 5.38 0.46
N VAL A 39 -9.46 4.92 -0.22
CA VAL A 39 -9.05 3.51 -0.21
C VAL A 39 -8.67 3.07 1.21
N ALA A 40 -7.89 3.86 1.93
CA ALA A 40 -7.50 3.56 3.31
C ALA A 40 -8.73 3.37 4.22
N LEU A 41 -9.70 4.29 4.15
CA LEU A 41 -10.95 4.20 4.92
C LEU A 41 -11.75 2.93 4.59
N VAL A 42 -11.79 2.51 3.33
CA VAL A 42 -12.46 1.27 2.93
C VAL A 42 -11.78 0.05 3.56
N PHE A 43 -10.45 0.00 3.54
CA PHE A 43 -9.70 -1.09 4.17
C PHE A 43 -9.92 -1.12 5.69
N ASP A 44 -9.94 0.04 6.35
CA ASP A 44 -10.22 0.13 7.80
C ASP A 44 -11.61 -0.43 8.15
N VAL A 45 -12.64 -0.06 7.37
CA VAL A 45 -13.99 -0.61 7.56
C VAL A 45 -14.02 -2.11 7.31
N LEU A 46 -13.33 -2.61 6.28
CA LEU A 46 -13.25 -4.04 6.01
C LEU A 46 -12.56 -4.80 7.15
N VAL A 47 -11.53 -4.22 7.78
CA VAL A 47 -10.90 -4.79 8.98
C VAL A 47 -11.91 -4.89 10.12
N VAL A 48 -12.66 -3.82 10.40
CA VAL A 48 -13.70 -3.84 11.45
C VAL A 48 -14.74 -4.93 11.17
N ILE A 49 -15.22 -5.05 9.93
CA ILE A 49 -16.17 -6.10 9.52
C ILE A 49 -15.53 -7.49 9.71
N ALA A 50 -14.30 -7.70 9.25
CA ALA A 50 -13.61 -8.98 9.37
C ALA A 50 -13.50 -9.43 10.84
N LEU A 51 -13.15 -8.50 11.73
CA LEU A 51 -13.05 -8.75 13.16
C LEU A 51 -14.43 -9.01 13.80
N PHE A 52 -15.45 -8.22 13.46
CA PHE A 52 -16.78 -8.39 14.04
C PHE A 52 -17.42 -9.74 13.68
N TYR A 53 -17.27 -10.15 12.42
CA TYR A 53 -17.79 -11.44 11.93
C TYR A 53 -16.82 -12.61 12.13
N GLN A 54 -15.67 -12.39 12.78
CA GLN A 54 -14.63 -13.41 13.01
C GLN A 54 -14.23 -14.14 11.71
N ASN A 55 -14.16 -13.40 10.59
CA ASN A 55 -13.87 -13.97 9.29
C ASN A 55 -12.35 -14.14 9.13
N GLU A 56 -11.86 -15.36 9.36
CA GLU A 56 -10.43 -15.67 9.31
C GLU A 56 -9.80 -15.45 7.94
N ILE A 57 -10.51 -15.77 6.85
CA ILE A 57 -10.00 -15.62 5.49
C ILE A 57 -9.80 -14.14 5.17
N LEU A 58 -10.83 -13.32 5.44
CA LEU A 58 -10.78 -11.89 5.20
C LEU A 58 -9.71 -11.22 6.09
N THR A 59 -9.63 -11.61 7.36
CA THR A 59 -8.60 -11.10 8.29
C THR A 59 -7.19 -11.42 7.77
N GLN A 60 -6.96 -12.64 7.30
CA GLN A 60 -5.67 -13.03 6.75
C GLN A 60 -5.34 -12.27 5.46
N LEU A 61 -6.30 -12.13 4.53
CA LEU A 61 -6.09 -11.35 3.31
C LEU A 61 -5.74 -9.89 3.62
N LEU A 62 -6.49 -9.25 4.52
CA LEU A 62 -6.26 -7.86 4.94
C LEU A 62 -4.90 -7.70 5.62
N LEU A 63 -4.49 -8.66 6.47
CA LEU A 63 -3.15 -8.68 7.07
C LEU A 63 -2.06 -8.74 5.99
N GLY A 64 -2.24 -9.60 4.99
CA GLY A 64 -1.35 -9.69 3.83
C GLY A 64 -1.23 -8.37 3.08
N VAL A 65 -2.38 -7.78 2.75
CA VAL A 65 -2.44 -6.50 2.03
C VAL A 65 -1.77 -5.38 2.83
N ALA A 66 -1.97 -5.32 4.15
CA ALA A 66 -1.32 -4.35 5.01
C ALA A 66 0.21 -4.53 5.00
N GLY A 67 0.69 -5.77 5.16
CA GLY A 67 2.12 -6.08 5.14
C GLY A 67 2.78 -5.76 3.79
N GLY A 68 2.14 -6.10 2.69
CA GLY A 68 2.65 -5.83 1.34
C GLY A 68 2.74 -4.33 1.07
N SER A 69 1.68 -3.58 1.38
CA SER A 69 1.64 -2.13 1.22
C SER A 69 2.72 -1.42 2.05
N ALA A 70 2.90 -1.82 3.31
CA ALA A 70 3.94 -1.27 4.19
C ALA A 70 5.35 -1.57 3.65
N THR A 71 5.56 -2.76 3.07
CA THR A 71 6.87 -3.14 2.49
C THR A 71 7.20 -2.29 1.28
N VAL A 72 6.26 -2.10 0.35
CA VAL A 72 6.51 -1.24 -0.83
C VAL A 72 6.73 0.21 -0.42
N LEU A 73 5.99 0.72 0.58
CA LEU A 73 6.25 2.05 1.14
C LEU A 73 7.66 2.16 1.72
N GLY A 74 8.13 1.16 2.46
CA GLY A 74 9.50 1.12 2.99
C GLY A 74 10.56 1.14 1.89
N ILE A 75 10.36 0.39 0.81
CA ILE A 75 11.25 0.39 -0.36
C ILE A 75 11.24 1.77 -1.04
N HIS A 76 10.07 2.38 -1.20
CA HIS A 76 9.94 3.70 -1.82
C HIS A 76 10.64 4.80 -1.00
N VAL A 77 10.47 4.79 0.32
CA VAL A 77 11.18 5.72 1.22
C VAL A 77 12.69 5.50 1.16
N ALA A 78 13.15 4.25 1.17
CA ALA A 78 14.58 3.93 1.05
C ALA A 78 15.17 4.41 -0.28
N HIS A 79 14.42 4.29 -1.38
CA HIS A 79 14.81 4.81 -2.68
C HIS A 79 14.93 6.34 -2.66
N HIS A 80 13.92 7.02 -2.15
CA HIS A 80 13.90 8.48 -2.04
C HIS A 80 15.10 9.02 -1.23
N ILE A 81 15.41 8.43 -0.07
CA ILE A 81 16.58 8.82 0.74
C ILE A 81 17.88 8.61 -0.05
N SER A 82 18.00 7.52 -0.81
CA SER A 82 19.19 7.27 -1.63
C SER A 82 19.33 8.27 -2.78
N GLU A 83 18.22 8.74 -3.37
CA GLU A 83 18.24 9.76 -4.43
C GLU A 83 18.59 11.13 -3.88
N GLU A 84 18.02 11.54 -2.74
CA GLU A 84 18.37 12.79 -2.05
C GLU A 84 19.85 12.83 -1.68
N ASN A 85 20.42 11.74 -1.15
CA ASN A 85 21.83 11.66 -0.80
C ASN A 85 22.76 11.82 -2.01
N LYS A 86 22.38 11.30 -3.19
CA LYS A 86 23.16 11.46 -4.43
C LYS A 86 23.08 12.89 -4.99
N GLY A 87 21.96 13.57 -4.81
CA GLY A 87 21.80 14.97 -5.22
C GLY A 87 22.63 15.96 -4.39
N LEU A 88 23.03 15.57 -3.18
CA LEU A 88 23.87 16.37 -2.27
C LEU A 88 25.39 16.21 -2.51
N GLU A 89 25.81 15.27 -3.38
CA GLU A 89 27.22 15.07 -3.75
C GLU A 89 27.66 15.87 -5.00
N HIS A 90 26.79 16.74 -5.53
CA HIS A 90 27.05 17.66 -6.65
C HIS A 90 27.01 19.13 -6.21
#